data_AF-R7Y8Y0-F1
#
_entry.id   AF-R7Y8Y0-F1
#
_cell.length_a   1.000
_cell.length_b   1.000
_cell.length_c   1.000
_cell.angle_alpha   90.00
_cell.angle_beta   90.00
_cell.angle_gamma   90.00
#
_symmetry.space_group_name_H-M   'P 1'
#
loop_
_entity.id
_entity.type
_entity.pdbx_description
1 polymer ?
#
loop_
_entity_poly.entity_id
_entity_poly.type
_entity_poly.pdbx_seq_one_letter_code
_entity_poly.pdbx_strand_id
1 'polypeptide(L)'
;MGMVDRGRREALVLFALMVTAVLVFGIVTVLNGDEVAGQTSTTRILEPMPTQPDVRWKVDAASLFGSEFTSAGVHVEVATDDIVLVRASPIALGKPGALLALDPDTGRPRWETPRIGWDNGCAMSRDGRLGCTRLLRERGAVVKRITFIGPHTGADEATATIQTAGSSTITRAGDGFVVLTRKIENIAVPEELSDSVRLRVVAGVEEPRDEQVTITRFDSQGRQNWTVRPPINQDRLVVSDAGNLFAVGDWSGGGVTVYRLDTGESLFSAHSRTDDDGHAALTSVVLHPAGFVASSSRPGDYRVEFFDSHGGTTGELAGWRVVPGSFNNPATTVDGDRLSLTSGAAVGIASIRDHALRWETRTSGTQLELMSERYAATQSDDYSHGSPGSQTWTLFDAQTGDQQGQFTVGFGQGFIGFDGTRALFDGEPEADQRPNLPSLTSFDAKTGTQVWRLPPPSPTTRWQVMAGDGTVPTAHR
;
A
#
# COMPACT_ATOMS: atom_id res chain seq x y z
N MET A 1 9.44 -27.05 54.77
CA MET A 1 9.37 -25.69 54.19
C MET A 1 10.17 -25.65 52.87
N GLY A 2 9.83 -26.51 51.90
CA GLY A 2 10.63 -26.69 50.66
C GLY A 2 9.82 -26.98 49.40
N MET A 3 8.49 -26.79 49.46
CA MET A 3 7.56 -27.06 48.36
C MET A 3 7.06 -25.76 47.70
N VAL A 4 7.03 -24.64 48.44
CA VAL A 4 6.61 -23.32 47.95
C VAL A 4 7.68 -22.67 47.05
N ASP A 5 8.97 -22.94 47.27
CA ASP A 5 10.06 -22.39 46.46
C ASP A 5 10.22 -23.06 45.09
N ARG A 6 9.68 -24.28 44.91
CA ARG A 6 9.79 -25.02 43.64
C ARG A 6 8.80 -24.49 42.60
N GLY A 7 7.55 -24.29 42.99
CA GLY A 7 6.51 -23.70 42.11
C GLY A 7 6.83 -22.26 41.71
N ARG A 8 7.51 -21.50 42.59
CA ARG A 8 7.92 -20.12 42.28
C ARG A 8 9.06 -20.06 41.27
N ARG A 9 9.99 -21.04 41.28
CA ARG A 9 11.06 -21.15 40.27
C ARG A 9 10.54 -21.65 38.93
N GLU A 10 9.61 -22.60 38.92
CA GLU A 10 8.99 -23.10 37.69
C GLU A 10 8.13 -22.02 37.00
N ALA A 11 7.37 -21.25 37.78
CA ALA A 11 6.62 -20.10 37.26
C ALA A 11 7.53 -19.01 36.68
N LEU A 12 8.68 -18.75 37.30
CA LEU A 12 9.64 -17.75 36.84
C LEU A 12 10.37 -18.20 35.56
N VAL A 13 10.64 -19.50 35.42
CA VAL A 13 11.20 -20.10 34.19
C VAL A 13 10.17 -20.09 33.06
N LEU A 14 8.91 -20.40 33.33
CA LEU A 14 7.82 -20.29 32.35
C LEU A 14 7.56 -18.85 31.93
N PHE A 15 7.60 -17.91 32.87
CA PHE A 15 7.47 -16.48 32.57
C PHE A 15 8.67 -15.97 31.78
N ALA A 16 9.90 -16.37 32.14
CA ALA A 16 11.09 -16.05 31.37
C ALA A 16 11.04 -16.66 29.97
N LEU A 17 10.58 -17.91 29.81
CA LEU A 17 10.40 -18.54 28.50
C LEU A 17 9.30 -17.88 27.67
N MET A 18 8.17 -17.50 28.26
CA MET A 18 7.13 -16.74 27.55
C MET A 18 7.61 -15.35 27.17
N VAL A 19 8.27 -14.62 28.07
CA VAL A 19 8.84 -13.30 27.78
C VAL A 19 9.92 -13.42 26.70
N THR A 20 10.74 -14.46 26.72
CA THR A 20 11.76 -14.71 25.69
C THR A 20 11.12 -15.14 24.37
N ALA A 21 10.05 -15.95 24.38
CA ALA A 21 9.34 -16.34 23.17
C ALA A 21 8.60 -15.15 22.54
N VAL A 22 7.95 -14.30 23.35
CA VAL A 22 7.32 -13.04 22.91
C VAL A 22 8.37 -12.04 22.41
N LEU A 23 9.53 -11.95 23.06
CA LEU A 23 10.65 -11.13 22.59
C LEU A 23 11.26 -11.68 21.30
N VAL A 24 11.47 -13.00 21.15
CA VAL A 24 12.07 -13.57 19.95
C VAL A 24 11.09 -13.52 18.77
N PHE A 25 9.81 -13.84 18.96
CA PHE A 25 8.79 -13.67 17.92
C PHE A 25 8.50 -12.20 17.60
N GLY A 26 8.53 -11.32 18.61
CA GLY A 26 8.42 -9.86 18.44
C GLY A 26 9.63 -9.24 17.74
N ILE A 27 10.83 -9.74 18.00
CA ILE A 27 12.05 -9.27 17.33
C ILE A 27 12.10 -9.75 15.87
N VAL A 28 11.63 -10.97 15.57
CA VAL A 28 11.54 -11.46 14.18
C VAL A 28 10.45 -10.72 13.38
N THR A 29 9.36 -10.31 14.01
CA THR A 29 8.34 -9.49 13.34
C THR A 29 8.74 -8.02 13.16
N VAL A 30 9.60 -7.44 14.01
CA VAL A 30 10.02 -6.03 13.86
C VAL A 30 11.34 -5.85 13.09
N LEU A 31 12.19 -6.88 12.99
CA LEU A 31 13.31 -6.87 12.01
C LEU A 31 12.82 -6.99 10.57
N ASN A 32 11.64 -7.58 10.35
CA ASN A 32 10.83 -7.30 9.18
C ASN A 32 10.12 -5.98 9.40
N GLY A 33 10.88 -4.88 9.40
CA GLY A 33 10.34 -3.55 9.15
C GLY A 33 9.72 -3.57 7.77
N ASP A 34 8.54 -4.20 7.68
CA ASP A 34 7.55 -3.96 6.67
C ASP A 34 7.26 -2.46 6.82
N GLU A 35 8.01 -1.65 6.07
CA GLU A 35 7.31 -0.85 5.09
C GLU A 35 6.35 -1.84 4.43
N VAL A 36 5.13 -1.92 4.98
CA VAL A 36 3.94 -2.26 4.23
C VAL A 36 4.08 -1.30 3.06
N ALA A 37 4.68 -1.79 1.96
CA ALA A 37 4.71 -1.10 0.69
C ALA A 37 3.26 -0.71 0.54
N GLY A 38 2.99 0.58 0.77
CA GLY A 38 1.66 1.05 1.10
C GLY A 38 0.80 0.48 0.00
N GLN A 39 -0.06 -0.47 0.35
CA GLN A 39 -1.00 -1.00 -0.60
C GLN A 39 -1.90 0.19 -0.86
N THR A 40 -1.54 0.97 -1.88
CA THR A 40 -2.39 1.98 -2.45
C THR A 40 -3.62 1.20 -2.86
N SER A 41 -4.69 1.39 -2.09
CA SER A 41 -6.04 0.90 -2.31
C SER A 41 -6.55 1.53 -3.61
N THR A 42 -5.95 1.05 -4.69
CA THR A 42 -6.47 1.07 -6.03
C THR A 42 -7.09 -0.31 -6.18
N THR A 43 -8.35 -0.37 -6.57
CA THR A 43 -9.03 -1.60 -6.92
C THR A 43 -8.11 -2.46 -7.79
N ARG A 44 -7.70 -3.63 -7.26
CA ARG A 44 -6.76 -4.53 -7.93
C ARG A 44 -7.51 -5.39 -8.93
N ILE A 45 -7.87 -4.77 -10.05
CA ILE A 45 -8.43 -5.48 -11.20
C ILE A 45 -7.30 -6.30 -11.81
N LEU A 46 -7.49 -7.62 -11.85
CA LEU A 46 -6.54 -8.57 -12.39
C LEU A 46 -6.97 -9.01 -13.79
N GLU A 47 -6.02 -9.49 -14.58
CA GLU A 47 -6.37 -10.24 -15.78
C GLU A 47 -7.12 -11.53 -15.43
N PRO A 48 -8.06 -12.00 -16.29
CA PRO A 48 -8.82 -13.22 -16.03
C PRO A 48 -7.94 -14.45 -15.76
N MET A 49 -8.18 -15.15 -14.64
CA MET A 49 -7.44 -16.35 -14.22
C MET A 49 -8.36 -17.57 -14.10
N PRO A 50 -8.77 -18.19 -15.24
CA PRO A 50 -9.72 -19.29 -15.28
C PRO A 50 -9.27 -20.56 -14.59
N THR A 51 -7.98 -20.80 -14.58
CA THR A 51 -7.34 -21.95 -13.95
C THR A 51 -6.27 -21.45 -13.00
N GLN A 52 -5.77 -22.36 -12.15
CA GLN A 52 -4.60 -22.07 -11.33
C GLN A 52 -3.47 -21.54 -12.22
N PRO A 53 -2.82 -20.41 -11.85
CA PRO A 53 -1.70 -19.90 -12.61
C PRO A 53 -0.51 -20.85 -12.52
N ASP A 54 0.16 -21.05 -13.65
CA ASP A 54 1.41 -21.81 -13.71
C ASP A 54 2.61 -20.89 -13.47
N VAL A 55 3.65 -21.45 -12.86
CA VAL A 55 4.91 -20.73 -12.65
C VAL A 55 5.57 -20.49 -14.00
N ARG A 56 5.70 -19.22 -14.41
CA ARG A 56 6.42 -18.84 -15.64
C ARG A 56 7.92 -19.07 -15.49
N TRP A 57 8.49 -18.62 -14.38
CA TRP A 57 9.89 -18.84 -14.00
C TRP A 57 10.05 -18.76 -12.48
N LYS A 58 11.16 -19.30 -11.98
CA LYS A 58 11.54 -19.26 -10.58
C LYS A 58 13.03 -18.99 -10.47
N VAL A 59 13.39 -18.03 -9.64
CA VAL A 59 14.76 -17.63 -9.34
C VAL A 59 14.91 -17.47 -7.84
N ASP A 60 16.13 -17.64 -7.34
CA ASP A 60 16.47 -17.38 -5.94
C ASP A 60 17.50 -16.25 -5.82
N ALA A 61 17.60 -15.66 -4.63
CA ALA A 61 18.49 -14.53 -4.38
C ALA A 61 19.96 -14.86 -4.69
N ALA A 62 20.41 -16.09 -4.40
CA ALA A 62 21.79 -16.49 -4.64
C ALA A 62 22.12 -16.55 -6.14
N SER A 63 21.19 -17.04 -6.96
CA SER A 63 21.32 -17.14 -8.41
C SER A 63 21.35 -15.78 -9.10
N LEU A 64 20.64 -14.79 -8.55
CA LEU A 64 20.56 -13.44 -9.11
C LEU A 64 21.69 -12.53 -8.64
N PHE A 65 22.09 -12.65 -7.37
CA PHE A 65 22.91 -11.64 -6.71
C PHE A 65 24.23 -12.19 -6.13
N GLY A 66 24.43 -13.51 -6.11
CA GLY A 66 25.62 -14.13 -5.51
C GLY A 66 25.35 -14.77 -4.15
N SER A 67 26.28 -15.60 -3.69
CA SER A 67 26.10 -16.45 -2.50
C SER A 67 25.97 -15.65 -1.20
N GLU A 68 26.44 -14.41 -1.16
CA GLU A 68 26.28 -13.48 -0.04
C GLU A 68 24.83 -13.07 0.20
N PHE A 69 23.94 -13.24 -0.79
CA PHE A 69 22.51 -12.96 -0.72
C PHE A 69 21.65 -14.22 -0.51
N THR A 70 22.25 -15.38 -0.21
CA THR A 70 21.50 -16.64 -0.03
C THR A 70 20.36 -16.56 1.00
N SER A 71 20.53 -15.72 2.04
CA SER A 71 19.52 -15.49 3.07
C SER A 71 18.73 -14.18 2.88
N ALA A 72 18.89 -13.46 1.78
CA ALA A 72 18.20 -12.19 1.56
C ALA A 72 16.71 -12.41 1.24
N GLY A 73 15.87 -11.48 1.72
CA GLY A 73 14.50 -11.35 1.22
C GLY A 73 14.55 -10.75 -0.19
N VAL A 74 13.71 -11.24 -1.10
CA VAL A 74 13.57 -10.70 -2.46
C VAL A 74 12.20 -10.07 -2.60
N HIS A 75 12.17 -8.83 -3.07
CA HIS A 75 10.95 -8.07 -3.28
C HIS A 75 10.94 -7.50 -4.70
N VAL A 76 9.75 -7.38 -5.29
CA VAL A 76 9.59 -6.69 -6.57
C VAL A 76 9.33 -5.21 -6.28
N GLU A 77 10.22 -4.34 -6.74
CA GLU A 77 10.09 -2.88 -6.61
C GLU A 77 9.23 -2.31 -7.73
N VAL A 78 9.43 -2.81 -8.95
CA VAL A 78 8.71 -2.40 -10.17
C VAL A 78 8.49 -3.63 -11.04
N ALA A 79 7.32 -3.75 -11.66
CA ALA A 79 7.10 -4.68 -12.75
C ALA A 79 6.32 -3.99 -13.86
N THR A 80 6.86 -4.05 -15.07
CA THR A 80 6.22 -3.62 -16.31
C THR A 80 6.29 -4.76 -17.32
N ASP A 81 5.70 -4.57 -18.50
CA ASP A 81 5.80 -5.54 -19.59
C ASP A 81 7.24 -5.68 -20.12
N ASP A 82 8.10 -4.70 -19.85
CA ASP A 82 9.48 -4.68 -20.32
C ASP A 82 10.48 -5.17 -19.28
N ILE A 83 10.31 -4.85 -18.00
CA ILE A 83 11.23 -5.22 -16.94
C ILE A 83 10.53 -5.56 -15.61
N VAL A 84 11.11 -6.49 -14.86
CA VAL A 84 10.82 -6.68 -13.43
C VAL A 84 12.05 -6.28 -12.64
N LEU A 85 11.98 -5.18 -11.89
CA LEU A 85 13.03 -4.75 -10.98
C LEU A 85 12.86 -5.46 -9.63
N VAL A 86 13.83 -6.28 -9.29
CA VAL A 86 13.87 -6.96 -7.99
C VAL A 86 14.95 -6.37 -7.09
N ARG A 87 14.64 -6.32 -5.79
CA ARG A 87 15.58 -5.95 -4.74
C ARG A 87 15.83 -7.12 -3.81
N ALA A 88 17.10 -7.40 -3.53
CA ALA A 88 17.52 -8.24 -2.44
C ALA A 88 17.85 -7.38 -1.22
N SER A 89 17.18 -7.67 -0.10
CA SER A 89 17.39 -7.03 1.20
C SER A 89 18.01 -8.05 2.16
N PRO A 90 19.29 -7.89 2.54
CA PRO A 90 19.92 -8.76 3.52
C PRO A 90 19.19 -8.70 4.86
N ILE A 91 19.03 -9.85 5.52
CA ILE A 91 18.47 -9.92 6.88
C ILE A 91 19.43 -9.27 7.90
N ALA A 92 20.73 -9.21 7.61
CA ALA A 92 21.74 -8.64 8.49
C ALA A 92 21.87 -7.12 8.29
N LEU A 93 21.79 -6.38 9.40
CA LEU A 93 22.09 -4.95 9.46
C LEU A 93 23.52 -4.66 8.97
N GLY A 94 23.75 -3.46 8.44
CA GLY A 94 25.08 -3.04 7.99
C GLY A 94 25.51 -3.66 6.65
N LYS A 95 24.68 -4.49 6.02
CA LYS A 95 24.95 -5.04 4.70
C LYS A 95 24.22 -4.29 3.59
N PRO A 96 24.88 -4.02 2.44
CA PRO A 96 24.22 -3.43 1.29
C PRO A 96 23.19 -4.41 0.71
N GLY A 97 22.09 -3.86 0.21
CA GLY A 97 21.17 -4.59 -0.66
C GLY A 97 21.71 -4.71 -2.07
N ALA A 98 20.91 -5.32 -2.94
CA ALA A 98 21.19 -5.36 -4.36
C ALA A 98 19.93 -5.16 -5.20
N LEU A 99 20.09 -4.55 -6.38
CA LEU A 99 19.04 -4.34 -7.36
C LEU A 99 19.42 -4.99 -8.69
N LEU A 100 18.44 -5.60 -9.35
CA LEU A 100 18.62 -6.20 -10.67
C LEU A 100 17.31 -6.12 -11.47
N ALA A 101 17.41 -5.71 -12.73
CA ALA A 101 16.30 -5.84 -13.66
C ALA A 101 16.29 -7.23 -14.30
N LEU A 102 15.12 -7.85 -14.34
CA LEU A 102 14.86 -9.13 -14.97
C LEU A 102 13.95 -8.94 -16.18
N ASP A 103 14.07 -9.86 -17.12
CA ASP A 103 13.12 -10.04 -18.19
C ASP A 103 11.81 -10.65 -17.65
N PRO A 104 10.64 -10.01 -17.83
CA PRO A 104 9.37 -10.49 -17.27
C PRO A 104 8.95 -11.87 -17.77
N ASP A 105 9.37 -12.26 -18.98
CA ASP A 105 8.96 -13.53 -19.58
C ASP A 105 9.84 -14.71 -19.20
N THR A 106 11.14 -14.46 -18.99
CA THR A 106 12.13 -15.51 -18.78
C THR A 106 12.76 -15.51 -17.39
N GLY A 107 12.59 -14.43 -16.62
CA GLY A 107 13.24 -14.24 -15.32
C GLY A 107 14.75 -14.06 -15.40
N ARG A 108 15.31 -13.88 -16.60
CA ARG A 108 16.75 -13.74 -16.81
C ARG A 108 17.21 -12.31 -16.49
N PRO A 109 18.40 -12.14 -15.92
CA PRO A 109 19.00 -10.82 -15.74
C PRO A 109 19.08 -10.04 -17.06
N ARG A 110 18.61 -8.79 -17.05
CA ARG A 110 18.80 -7.83 -18.14
C ARG A 110 20.04 -6.96 -17.95
N TRP A 111 20.41 -6.66 -16.70
CA TRP A 111 21.68 -6.00 -16.43
C TRP A 111 22.81 -7.01 -16.33
N GLU A 112 23.98 -6.66 -16.87
CA GLU A 112 25.16 -7.53 -16.83
C GLU A 112 25.65 -7.81 -15.41
N THR A 113 25.50 -6.83 -14.51
CA THR A 113 25.93 -6.93 -13.11
C THR A 113 24.85 -6.36 -12.20
N PRO A 114 24.49 -7.06 -11.10
CA PRO A 114 23.60 -6.51 -10.11
C PRO A 114 24.19 -5.26 -9.46
N ARG A 115 23.35 -4.29 -9.18
CA ARG A 115 23.75 -3.06 -8.51
C ARG A 115 23.73 -3.28 -7.00
N ILE A 116 24.90 -3.47 -6.40
CA ILE A 116 25.06 -3.62 -4.95
C ILE A 116 25.15 -2.23 -4.31
N GLY A 117 24.32 -1.96 -3.30
CA GLY A 117 24.27 -0.64 -2.69
C GLY A 117 23.21 -0.48 -1.59
N TRP A 118 22.86 0.77 -1.31
CA TRP A 118 21.99 1.18 -0.20
C TRP A 118 20.74 1.89 -0.68
N ASP A 119 20.23 1.47 -1.84
CA ASP A 119 18.99 1.99 -2.41
C ASP A 119 17.80 1.49 -1.56
N ASN A 120 17.00 2.42 -1.04
CA ASN A 120 15.90 2.15 -0.10
C ASN A 120 14.57 1.87 -0.79
N GLY A 121 14.31 2.50 -1.92
CA GLY A 121 13.07 2.35 -2.67
C GLY A 121 13.21 2.95 -4.05
N CYS A 122 12.54 2.31 -5.01
CA CYS A 122 12.60 2.67 -6.41
C CYS A 122 11.20 2.81 -7.02
N ALA A 123 11.08 3.64 -8.05
CA ALA A 123 9.86 3.76 -8.85
C ALA A 123 10.23 3.94 -10.33
N MET A 124 9.33 3.54 -11.22
CA MET A 124 9.45 3.78 -12.66
C MET A 124 8.49 4.88 -13.09
N SER A 125 8.98 5.86 -13.84
CA SER A 125 8.16 6.91 -14.45
C SER A 125 7.42 6.38 -15.68
N ARG A 126 6.40 7.12 -16.14
CA ARG A 126 5.61 6.75 -17.33
C ARG A 126 6.45 6.67 -18.62
N ASP A 127 7.49 7.48 -18.73
CA ASP A 127 8.44 7.46 -19.84
C ASP A 127 9.57 6.42 -19.66
N GLY A 128 9.40 5.48 -18.71
CA GLY A 128 10.28 4.33 -18.54
C GLY A 128 11.59 4.60 -17.81
N ARG A 129 11.77 5.76 -17.16
CA ARG A 129 12.97 6.02 -16.35
C ARG A 129 12.84 5.40 -14.97
N LEU A 130 13.95 4.91 -14.42
CA LEU A 130 14.01 4.37 -13.07
C LEU A 130 14.59 5.41 -12.10
N GLY A 131 13.87 5.73 -11.03
CA GLY A 131 14.36 6.57 -9.94
C GLY A 131 14.50 5.76 -8.67
N CYS A 132 15.67 5.75 -8.05
CA CYS A 132 15.93 5.10 -6.76
C CYS A 132 16.45 6.10 -5.74
N THR A 133 16.09 5.91 -4.47
CA THR A 133 16.50 6.82 -3.40
C THR A 133 17.45 6.16 -2.41
N ARG A 134 18.45 6.89 -1.93
CA ARG A 134 19.38 6.41 -0.88
C ARG A 134 19.83 7.51 0.06
N LEU A 135 20.15 7.14 1.29
CA LEU A 135 20.75 8.07 2.25
C LEU A 135 22.27 8.06 2.09
N LEU A 136 22.88 9.24 2.18
CA LEU A 136 24.34 9.38 2.20
C LEU A 136 24.76 10.65 2.94
N ARG A 137 26.04 10.73 3.29
CA ARG A 137 26.63 11.95 3.85
C ARG A 137 27.28 12.79 2.76
N GLU A 138 26.82 14.02 2.61
CA GLU A 138 27.40 15.00 1.70
C GLU A 138 27.86 16.22 2.49
N ARG A 139 29.16 16.54 2.43
CA ARG A 139 29.76 17.67 3.17
C ARG A 139 29.41 17.71 4.66
N GLY A 140 29.35 16.53 5.29
CA GLY A 140 29.06 16.38 6.72
C GLY A 140 27.57 16.29 7.08
N ALA A 141 26.67 16.66 6.18
CA ALA A 141 25.22 16.54 6.39
C ALA A 141 24.68 15.23 5.82
N VAL A 142 23.73 14.60 6.50
CA VAL A 142 22.98 13.47 5.93
C VAL A 142 21.96 14.04 4.95
N VAL A 143 22.00 13.55 3.72
CA VAL A 143 21.13 13.99 2.62
C VAL A 143 20.46 12.79 1.98
N LYS A 144 19.38 13.05 1.25
CA LYS A 144 18.74 12.04 0.43
C LYS A 144 19.13 12.22 -1.04
N ARG A 145 19.83 11.25 -1.60
CA ARG A 145 20.14 11.23 -3.04
C ARG A 145 19.07 10.45 -3.78
N ILE A 146 18.66 10.99 -4.91
CA ILE A 146 17.87 10.31 -5.92
C ILE A 146 18.82 10.02 -7.08
N THR A 147 18.84 8.77 -7.51
CA THR A 147 19.63 8.31 -8.65
C THR A 147 18.68 7.92 -9.76
N PHE A 148 18.89 8.50 -10.93
CA PHE A 148 18.16 8.18 -12.16
C PHE A 148 18.97 7.15 -12.92
N ILE A 149 18.38 5.97 -13.09
CA ILE A 149 19.05 4.77 -13.58
C ILE A 149 18.47 4.42 -14.94
N GLY A 150 19.35 4.10 -15.89
CA GLY A 150 18.94 3.56 -17.19
C GLY A 150 18.26 2.19 -16.99
N PRO A 151 16.97 2.01 -17.34
CA PRO A 151 16.20 0.81 -17.00
C PRO A 151 16.78 -0.47 -17.62
N HIS A 152 17.45 -0.36 -18.77
CA HIS A 152 18.03 -1.50 -19.49
C HIS A 152 19.50 -1.77 -19.15
N THR A 153 20.22 -0.78 -18.61
CA THR A 153 21.67 -0.87 -18.39
C THR A 153 22.05 -0.95 -16.92
N GLY A 154 21.18 -0.44 -16.02
CA GLY A 154 21.50 -0.30 -14.60
C GLY A 154 22.50 0.83 -14.30
N ALA A 155 22.88 1.63 -15.31
CA ALA A 155 23.86 2.69 -15.18
C ALA A 155 23.23 3.98 -14.63
N ASP A 156 24.01 4.74 -13.86
CA ASP A 156 23.62 6.06 -13.37
C ASP A 156 23.63 7.06 -14.52
N GLU A 157 22.49 7.67 -14.80
CA GLU A 157 22.34 8.69 -15.85
C GLU A 157 22.32 10.10 -15.26
N ALA A 158 21.71 10.27 -14.09
CA ALA A 158 21.68 11.53 -13.35
C ALA A 158 21.51 11.31 -11.85
N THR A 159 21.78 12.35 -11.06
CA THR A 159 21.51 12.34 -9.62
C THR A 159 20.97 13.69 -9.16
N ALA A 160 20.07 13.66 -8.19
CA ALA A 160 19.59 14.84 -7.47
C ALA A 160 19.72 14.63 -5.96
N THR A 161 19.72 15.72 -5.19
CA THR A 161 19.85 15.67 -3.73
C THR A 161 18.76 16.50 -3.06
N ILE A 162 18.05 15.91 -2.10
CA ILE A 162 17.16 16.60 -1.16
C ILE A 162 17.95 16.81 0.14
N GLN A 163 18.02 18.07 0.60
CA GLN A 163 18.79 18.49 1.79
C GLN A 163 18.09 18.16 3.12
N THR A 164 17.09 17.29 3.11
CA THR A 164 16.35 16.86 4.30
C THR A 164 16.81 15.45 4.67
N ALA A 165 17.42 15.32 5.84
CA ALA A 165 17.78 14.03 6.42
C ALA A 165 16.50 13.32 6.90
N GLY A 166 16.30 12.07 6.48
CA GLY A 166 15.04 11.40 6.78
C GLY A 166 14.79 10.09 6.04
N SER A 167 13.78 9.34 6.47
CA SER A 167 13.24 8.27 5.62
C SER A 167 12.50 8.89 4.44
N SER A 168 12.38 8.14 3.34
CA SER A 168 11.62 8.62 2.19
C SER A 168 10.95 7.50 1.44
N THR A 169 9.88 7.87 0.75
CA THR A 169 9.29 7.07 -0.32
C THR A 169 9.41 7.82 -1.64
N ILE A 170 9.56 7.07 -2.73
CA ILE A 170 9.51 7.59 -4.10
C ILE A 170 8.32 6.97 -4.81
N THR A 171 7.57 7.78 -5.53
CA THR A 171 6.36 7.36 -6.23
C THR A 171 6.36 7.96 -7.63
N ARG A 172 5.89 7.19 -8.61
CA ARG A 172 5.66 7.66 -9.97
C ARG A 172 4.72 8.87 -9.98
N ALA A 173 5.02 9.84 -10.83
CA ALA A 173 4.22 11.03 -11.07
C ALA A 173 4.37 11.46 -12.54
N GLY A 174 3.54 10.93 -13.43
CA GLY A 174 3.67 11.08 -14.88
C GLY A 174 5.07 10.70 -15.37
N ASP A 175 5.68 11.56 -16.17
CA ASP A 175 7.05 11.41 -16.69
C ASP A 175 8.11 11.79 -15.63
N GLY A 176 7.92 11.39 -14.38
CA GLY A 176 8.92 11.61 -13.34
C GLY A 176 8.41 11.12 -11.99
N PHE A 177 8.85 11.77 -10.92
CA PHE A 177 8.71 11.25 -9.57
C PHE A 177 8.30 12.31 -8.56
N VAL A 178 7.54 11.89 -7.55
CA VAL A 178 7.36 12.61 -6.29
C VAL A 178 8.09 11.83 -5.20
N VAL A 179 8.86 12.56 -4.38
CA VAL A 179 9.61 12.00 -3.25
C VAL A 179 9.09 12.63 -1.96
N LEU A 180 8.50 11.82 -1.09
CA LEU A 180 8.12 12.22 0.26
C LEU A 180 9.29 11.92 1.20
N THR A 181 9.76 12.91 1.94
CA THR A 181 10.84 12.77 2.92
C THR A 181 10.32 13.16 4.31
N ARG A 182 10.37 12.20 5.24
CA ARG A 182 10.03 12.38 6.65
C ARG A 182 11.30 12.72 7.42
N LYS A 183 11.37 13.91 8.01
CA LYS A 183 12.56 14.34 8.74
C LYS A 183 12.77 13.45 9.97
N ILE A 184 13.94 12.82 10.06
CA ILE A 184 14.33 12.01 11.23
C ILE A 184 15.62 12.58 11.79
N GLU A 185 15.59 12.99 13.05
CA GLU A 185 16.79 13.47 13.74
C GLU A 185 17.73 12.30 14.05
N ASN A 186 19.04 12.53 13.93
CA ASN A 186 20.08 11.53 14.18
C ASN A 186 19.96 10.24 13.34
N ILE A 187 19.36 10.32 12.15
CA ILE A 187 19.32 9.19 11.22
C ILE A 187 20.74 8.79 10.82
N ALA A 188 21.08 7.51 11.01
CA ALA A 188 22.34 6.95 10.59
C ALA A 188 22.35 6.70 9.08
N VAL A 189 23.48 6.96 8.42
CA VAL A 189 23.70 6.50 7.05
C VAL A 189 24.03 5.00 7.13
N PRO A 190 23.30 4.13 6.41
CA PRO A 190 23.51 2.68 6.54
C PRO A 190 24.95 2.23 6.26
N GLU A 191 25.63 2.86 5.30
CA GLU A 191 27.04 2.62 4.96
C GLU A 191 28.02 2.94 6.11
N GLU A 192 27.62 3.77 7.06
CA GLU A 192 28.44 4.16 8.22
C GLU A 192 28.24 3.23 9.43
N LEU A 193 27.29 2.29 9.36
CA LEU A 193 27.02 1.33 10.42
C LEU A 193 28.00 0.15 10.34
N SER A 194 28.66 -0.18 11.45
CA SER A 194 29.47 -1.40 11.51
C SER A 194 28.59 -2.64 11.65
N ASP A 195 29.04 -3.78 11.11
CA ASP A 195 28.39 -5.09 11.21
C ASP A 195 28.04 -5.51 12.66
N SER A 196 28.71 -4.90 13.65
CA SER A 196 28.52 -5.14 15.08
C SER A 196 27.37 -4.34 15.72
N VAL A 197 26.79 -3.35 15.04
CA VAL A 197 25.68 -2.55 15.57
C VAL A 197 24.39 -3.38 15.48
N ARG A 198 24.06 -4.06 16.57
CA ARG A 198 22.70 -4.56 16.80
C ARG A 198 21.84 -3.35 17.13
N LEU A 199 21.04 -2.86 16.18
CA LEU A 199 19.99 -1.91 16.53
C LEU A 199 19.09 -2.60 17.57
N ARG A 200 19.02 -2.03 18.77
CA ARG A 200 17.79 -2.16 19.55
C ARG A 200 16.74 -1.52 18.67
N VAL A 201 15.92 -2.37 18.06
CA VAL A 201 14.58 -1.98 17.66
C VAL A 201 13.98 -1.30 18.89
N VAL A 202 13.84 0.03 18.83
CA VAL A 202 12.99 0.73 19.78
C VAL A 202 11.58 0.40 19.32
N ALA A 203 11.08 -0.74 19.80
CA ALA A 203 9.64 -0.97 19.88
C ALA A 203 9.13 -0.06 21.01
N GLY A 204 9.05 1.24 20.72
CA GLY A 204 8.03 2.13 21.26
C GLY A 204 7.19 2.48 20.04
N VAL A 205 5.87 2.37 20.03
CA VAL A 205 5.00 3.35 20.71
C VAL A 205 5.75 4.65 21.00
N GLU A 206 6.40 5.25 19.99
CA GLU A 206 6.53 6.70 20.02
C GLU A 206 5.13 7.23 19.76
N GLU A 207 4.61 8.00 20.72
CA GLU A 207 3.50 8.92 20.49
C GLU A 207 3.74 9.63 19.15
N PRO A 208 2.71 9.88 18.32
CA PRO A 208 2.91 10.58 17.06
C PRO A 208 3.57 11.91 17.37
N ARG A 209 4.86 12.03 17.06
CA ARG A 209 5.54 13.31 17.10
C ARG A 209 4.90 14.18 16.03
N ASP A 210 4.85 15.48 16.28
CA ASP A 210 4.53 16.47 15.26
C ASP A 210 5.54 16.37 14.12
N GLU A 211 5.27 15.48 13.16
CA GLU A 211 6.20 15.12 12.11
C GLU A 211 5.95 15.96 10.87
N GLN A 212 6.93 16.77 10.54
CA GLN A 212 6.95 17.53 9.30
C GLN A 212 7.57 16.69 8.19
N VAL A 213 6.78 16.43 7.14
CA VAL A 213 7.29 15.87 5.87
C VAL A 213 7.56 16.98 4.85
N THR A 214 8.41 16.66 3.89
CA THR A 214 8.62 17.46 2.68
C THR A 214 8.31 16.60 1.46
N ILE A 215 7.67 17.18 0.45
CA ILE A 215 7.33 16.47 -0.78
C ILE A 215 7.97 17.23 -1.94
N THR A 216 8.79 16.55 -2.73
CA THR A 216 9.54 17.17 -3.83
C THR A 216 9.28 16.45 -5.14
N ARG A 217 9.01 17.22 -6.21
CA ARG A 217 8.77 16.72 -7.56
C ARG A 217 10.03 16.84 -8.42
N PHE A 218 10.36 15.78 -9.14
CA PHE A 218 11.46 15.71 -10.10
C PHE A 218 10.95 15.24 -11.45
N ASP A 219 11.31 15.92 -12.55
CA ASP A 219 11.09 15.37 -13.89
C ASP A 219 11.96 14.11 -14.14
N SER A 220 11.72 13.40 -15.26
CA SER A 220 12.43 12.16 -15.58
C SER A 220 13.93 12.34 -15.82
N GLN A 221 14.39 13.58 -16.04
CA GLN A 221 15.80 13.92 -16.20
C GLN A 221 16.46 14.32 -14.87
N GLY A 222 15.70 14.31 -13.78
CA GLY A 222 16.18 14.59 -12.44
C GLY A 222 16.28 16.05 -12.06
N ARG A 223 15.65 16.95 -12.83
CA ARG A 223 15.52 18.35 -12.42
C ARG A 223 14.34 18.48 -11.46
N GLN A 224 14.60 19.17 -10.35
CA GLN A 224 13.58 19.52 -9.38
C GLN A 224 12.63 20.57 -9.95
N ASN A 225 11.32 20.31 -9.88
CA ASN A 225 10.29 21.25 -10.31
C ASN A 225 9.77 22.10 -9.15
N TRP A 226 9.36 21.47 -8.05
CA TRP A 226 8.81 22.14 -6.87
C TRP A 226 9.02 21.30 -5.60
N THR A 227 8.90 21.96 -4.45
CA THR A 227 8.87 21.33 -3.11
C THR A 227 7.75 21.95 -2.30
N VAL A 228 6.97 21.12 -1.60
CA VAL A 228 5.92 21.56 -0.68
C VAL A 228 6.13 20.98 0.72
N ARG A 229 5.50 21.61 1.71
CA ARG A 229 5.45 21.16 3.10
C ARG A 229 3.98 21.02 3.50
N PRO A 230 3.44 19.80 3.52
CA PRO A 230 2.10 19.54 4.02
C PRO A 230 1.96 19.95 5.49
N PRO A 231 0.72 20.10 5.99
CA PRO A 231 0.46 20.17 7.42
C PRO A 231 1.18 19.04 8.18
N ILE A 232 1.49 19.32 9.44
CA ILE A 232 2.13 18.37 10.36
C ILE A 232 1.30 17.07 10.42
N ASN A 233 1.98 15.93 10.53
CA ASN A 233 1.41 14.57 10.59
C ASN A 233 0.73 14.07 9.30
N GLN A 234 0.65 14.89 8.24
CA GLN A 234 0.22 14.41 6.92
C GLN A 234 1.40 13.80 6.17
N ASP A 235 1.48 12.46 6.16
CA ASP A 235 2.62 11.70 5.64
C ASP A 235 2.23 10.58 4.65
N ARG A 236 0.93 10.40 4.38
CA ARG A 236 0.41 9.38 3.44
C ARG A 236 0.15 9.98 2.06
N LEU A 237 1.12 9.80 1.18
CA LEU A 237 1.04 10.27 -0.21
C LEU A 237 0.20 9.32 -1.08
N VAL A 238 -0.73 9.89 -1.84
CA VAL A 238 -1.45 9.22 -2.93
C VAL A 238 -1.38 10.11 -4.16
N VAL A 239 -1.03 9.54 -5.32
CA VAL A 239 -0.84 10.28 -6.57
C VAL A 239 -1.86 9.81 -7.61
N SER A 240 -2.57 10.75 -8.22
CA SER A 240 -3.38 10.52 -9.42
C SER A 240 -2.69 11.15 -10.63
N ASP A 241 -2.04 10.27 -11.39
CA ASP A 241 -1.37 10.58 -12.65
C ASP A 241 -2.32 11.14 -13.71
N ALA A 242 -3.54 10.58 -13.77
CA ALA A 242 -4.56 10.96 -14.75
C ALA A 242 -5.27 12.26 -14.36
N GLY A 243 -5.46 12.51 -13.05
CA GLY A 243 -6.02 13.77 -12.55
C GLY A 243 -5.00 14.91 -12.47
N ASN A 244 -3.70 14.62 -12.59
CA ASN A 244 -2.61 15.57 -12.30
C ASN A 244 -2.74 16.14 -10.86
N LEU A 245 -3.05 15.26 -9.90
CA LEU A 245 -3.27 15.60 -8.50
C LEU A 245 -2.47 14.67 -7.58
N PHE A 246 -2.17 15.12 -6.38
CA PHE A 246 -1.78 14.25 -5.28
C PHE A 246 -2.43 14.69 -3.98
N ALA A 247 -2.64 13.76 -3.07
CA ALA A 247 -3.17 14.00 -1.75
C ALA A 247 -2.19 13.52 -0.68
N VAL A 248 -2.19 14.20 0.45
CA VAL A 248 -1.39 13.84 1.62
C VAL A 248 -2.29 13.73 2.83
N GLY A 249 -2.34 12.54 3.41
CA GLY A 249 -3.20 12.18 4.52
C GLY A 249 -2.48 12.01 5.85
N ASP A 250 -3.18 12.24 6.95
CA ASP A 250 -2.74 11.91 8.31
C ASP A 250 -3.06 10.44 8.65
N TRP A 251 -2.08 9.71 9.19
CA TRP A 251 -2.22 8.34 9.66
C TRP A 251 -3.28 8.16 10.75
N SER A 252 -3.44 9.17 11.61
CA SER A 252 -4.43 9.18 12.69
C SER A 252 -5.84 9.53 12.22
N GLY A 253 -6.03 9.72 10.91
CA GLY A 253 -7.31 10.13 10.33
C GLY A 253 -7.62 11.62 10.49
N GLY A 254 -6.65 12.40 10.99
CA GLY A 254 -6.78 13.79 11.36
C GLY A 254 -6.69 14.83 10.23
N GLY A 255 -6.75 14.46 8.96
CA GLY A 255 -6.82 15.44 7.88
C GLY A 255 -6.19 14.99 6.58
N VAL A 256 -6.51 15.73 5.52
CA VAL A 256 -6.03 15.48 4.17
C VAL A 256 -5.91 16.79 3.41
N THR A 257 -4.84 16.93 2.64
CA THR A 257 -4.62 18.06 1.74
C THR A 257 -4.42 17.56 0.31
N VAL A 258 -5.11 18.17 -0.64
CA VAL A 258 -5.02 17.89 -2.09
C VAL A 258 -4.23 19.00 -2.76
N TYR A 259 -3.34 18.59 -3.66
CA TYR A 259 -2.44 19.46 -4.38
C TYR A 259 -2.45 19.15 -5.88
N ARG A 260 -2.10 20.16 -6.67
CA ARG A 260 -1.73 19.99 -8.08
C ARG A 260 -0.38 19.32 -8.22
N LEU A 261 -0.29 18.29 -9.05
CA LEU A 261 0.94 17.53 -9.28
C LEU A 261 1.98 18.28 -10.13
N ASP A 262 1.55 19.17 -11.00
CA ASP A 262 2.43 19.95 -11.88
C ASP A 262 3.02 21.19 -11.18
N THR A 263 2.26 21.83 -10.28
CA THR A 263 2.68 23.08 -9.61
C THR A 263 3.02 22.94 -8.13
N GLY A 264 2.51 21.90 -7.45
CA GLY A 264 2.56 21.81 -5.98
C GLY A 264 1.59 22.75 -5.27
N GLU A 265 0.67 23.41 -5.99
CA GLU A 265 -0.32 24.29 -5.41
C GLU A 265 -1.36 23.51 -4.60
N SER A 266 -1.67 23.96 -3.38
CA SER A 266 -2.73 23.38 -2.54
C SER A 266 -4.10 23.81 -3.05
N LEU A 267 -4.97 22.84 -3.34
CA LEU A 267 -6.33 23.07 -3.84
C LEU A 267 -7.38 22.94 -2.73
N PHE A 268 -7.18 22.00 -1.81
CA PHE A 268 -8.12 21.68 -0.75
C PHE A 268 -7.37 21.21 0.48
N SER A 269 -7.80 21.64 1.66
CA SER A 269 -7.24 21.16 2.92
C SER A 269 -8.35 21.00 3.96
N ALA A 270 -8.50 19.79 4.46
CA ALA A 270 -9.34 19.48 5.60
C ALA A 270 -8.45 19.10 6.78
N HIS A 271 -8.63 19.79 7.90
CA HIS A 271 -7.97 19.48 9.16
C HIS A 271 -8.92 18.71 10.05
N SER A 272 -8.38 17.86 10.93
CA SER A 272 -9.14 17.17 11.98
C SER A 272 -9.93 18.21 12.73
N ARG A 273 -11.24 18.05 12.76
CA ARG A 273 -12.07 18.74 13.73
C ARG A 273 -12.59 17.65 14.64
N THR A 274 -12.26 17.75 15.92
CA THR A 274 -12.99 17.02 16.94
C THR A 274 -14.46 17.44 16.83
N ASP A 275 -15.35 16.46 16.77
CA ASP A 275 -16.77 16.71 16.96
C ASP A 275 -17.05 17.09 18.43
N ASP A 276 -18.31 17.42 18.72
CA ASP A 276 -18.73 17.89 20.04
C ASP A 276 -18.54 16.80 21.13
N ASP A 277 -18.38 15.53 20.74
CA ASP A 277 -18.13 14.37 21.60
C ASP A 277 -16.63 14.02 21.71
N GLY A 278 -15.75 14.78 21.05
CA GLY A 278 -14.30 14.60 21.09
C GLY A 278 -13.76 13.53 20.13
N HIS A 279 -14.57 13.02 19.20
CA HIS A 279 -14.12 12.12 18.14
C HIS A 279 -13.60 12.90 16.93
N ALA A 280 -12.50 12.44 16.33
CA ALA A 280 -11.96 13.06 15.12
C ALA A 280 -12.91 12.83 13.94
N ALA A 281 -13.40 13.92 13.33
CA ALA A 281 -14.09 13.84 12.05
C ALA A 281 -13.08 13.46 10.96
N LEU A 282 -13.16 12.21 10.50
CA LEU A 282 -12.36 11.71 9.39
C LEU A 282 -12.79 12.41 8.10
N THR A 283 -11.82 12.89 7.35
CA THR A 283 -12.04 13.34 5.97
C THR A 283 -11.46 12.30 5.03
N SER A 284 -12.26 11.83 4.10
CA SER A 284 -11.83 10.95 3.01
C SER A 284 -11.83 11.70 1.69
N VAL A 285 -10.80 11.49 0.89
CA VAL A 285 -10.63 12.08 -0.44
C VAL A 285 -10.43 10.97 -1.47
N VAL A 286 -11.07 11.13 -2.63
CA VAL A 286 -10.85 10.28 -3.80
C VAL A 286 -10.38 11.16 -4.95
N LEU A 287 -9.19 10.87 -5.48
CA LEU A 287 -8.65 11.54 -6.67
C LEU A 287 -9.14 10.84 -7.94
N HIS A 288 -9.56 11.62 -8.93
CA HIS A 288 -10.14 11.14 -10.18
C HIS A 288 -9.59 11.95 -11.38
N PRO A 289 -9.52 11.40 -12.61
CA PRO A 289 -9.07 12.14 -13.79
C PRO A 289 -9.71 13.52 -14.01
N ALA A 290 -10.97 13.71 -13.59
CA ALA A 290 -11.70 14.97 -13.73
C ALA A 290 -11.53 15.95 -12.55
N GLY A 291 -10.88 15.54 -11.45
CA GLY A 291 -10.80 16.33 -10.22
C GLY A 291 -10.69 15.47 -8.96
N PHE A 292 -11.43 15.80 -7.92
CA PHE A 292 -11.44 15.01 -6.69
C PHE A 292 -12.77 15.11 -5.96
N VAL A 293 -13.00 14.16 -5.07
CA VAL A 293 -14.16 14.11 -4.19
C VAL A 293 -13.68 14.14 -2.76
N ALA A 294 -14.34 14.91 -1.90
CA ALA A 294 -14.08 14.91 -0.47
C ALA A 294 -15.37 14.57 0.30
N SER A 295 -15.26 13.84 1.40
CA SER A 295 -16.38 13.62 2.31
C SER A 295 -15.96 13.74 3.76
N SER A 296 -16.82 14.35 4.57
CA SER A 296 -16.65 14.44 6.02
C SER A 296 -17.44 13.35 6.72
N SER A 297 -16.84 12.73 7.74
CA SER A 297 -17.50 11.71 8.55
C SER A 297 -18.26 12.26 9.76
N ARG A 298 -18.61 13.56 9.77
CA ARG A 298 -19.34 14.16 10.89
C ARG A 298 -20.72 13.51 11.06
N PRO A 299 -21.02 12.89 12.22
CA PRO A 299 -22.33 12.31 12.47
C PRO A 299 -23.43 13.37 12.31
N GLY A 300 -24.44 13.09 11.48
CA GLY A 300 -25.57 14.00 11.24
C GLY A 300 -25.35 15.07 10.15
N ASP A 301 -24.14 15.21 9.61
CA ASP A 301 -23.81 16.11 8.50
C ASP A 301 -22.93 15.38 7.46
N TYR A 302 -23.37 14.19 7.06
CA TYR A 302 -22.70 13.44 6.00
C TYR A 302 -22.95 14.14 4.66
N ARG A 303 -21.88 14.53 4.00
CA ARG A 303 -21.92 15.05 2.64
C ARG A 303 -20.69 14.65 1.86
N VAL A 304 -20.90 14.51 0.55
CA VAL A 304 -19.87 14.31 -0.44
C VAL A 304 -19.80 15.57 -1.30
N GLU A 305 -18.66 16.22 -1.34
CA GLU A 305 -18.41 17.42 -2.13
C GLU A 305 -17.53 17.04 -3.34
N PHE A 306 -17.95 17.46 -4.53
CA PHE A 306 -17.24 17.20 -5.79
C PHE A 306 -16.47 18.46 -6.21
N PHE A 307 -15.24 18.28 -6.66
CA PHE A 307 -14.35 19.34 -7.09
C PHE A 307 -13.75 19.03 -8.46
N ASP A 308 -13.56 20.06 -9.28
CA ASP A 308 -12.76 19.95 -10.50
C ASP A 308 -11.25 19.88 -10.20
N SER A 309 -10.43 19.71 -11.24
CA SER A 309 -8.96 19.65 -11.14
C SER A 309 -8.29 20.94 -10.66
N HIS A 310 -9.05 22.04 -10.52
CA HIS A 310 -8.58 23.34 -10.02
C HIS A 310 -9.11 23.63 -8.60
N GLY A 311 -9.84 22.69 -7.99
CA GLY A 311 -10.43 22.87 -6.65
C GLY A 311 -11.73 23.68 -6.66
N GLY A 312 -12.33 23.94 -7.82
CA GLY A 312 -13.66 24.52 -7.91
C GLY A 312 -14.73 23.50 -7.57
N THR A 313 -15.65 23.82 -6.66
CA THR A 313 -16.78 22.94 -6.31
C THR A 313 -17.73 22.79 -7.51
N THR A 314 -18.03 21.55 -7.88
CA THR A 314 -18.88 21.21 -9.04
C THR A 314 -20.20 20.56 -8.65
N GLY A 315 -20.33 20.08 -7.41
CA GLY A 315 -21.55 19.43 -6.93
C GLY A 315 -21.46 18.97 -5.48
N GLU A 316 -22.58 18.51 -4.96
CA GLU A 316 -22.70 17.95 -3.61
C GLU A 316 -23.73 16.81 -3.59
N LEU A 317 -23.48 15.78 -2.78
CA LEU A 317 -24.44 14.75 -2.43
C LEU A 317 -24.60 14.66 -0.89
N ALA A 318 -25.74 15.15 -0.40
CA ALA A 318 -26.07 15.17 1.02
C ALA A 318 -26.54 13.80 1.53
N GLY A 319 -26.27 13.51 2.80
CA GLY A 319 -26.65 12.28 3.50
C GLY A 319 -25.70 11.10 3.29
N TRP A 320 -24.61 11.27 2.55
CA TRP A 320 -23.67 10.22 2.19
C TRP A 320 -22.23 10.58 2.56
N ARG A 321 -21.40 9.57 2.77
CA ARG A 321 -19.94 9.71 2.88
C ARG A 321 -19.26 8.67 2.01
N VAL A 322 -18.05 8.98 1.55
CA VAL A 322 -17.21 8.02 0.86
C VAL A 322 -16.76 6.93 1.83
N VAL A 323 -16.77 5.68 1.37
CA VAL A 323 -16.14 4.58 2.10
C VAL A 323 -14.63 4.65 1.87
N PRO A 324 -13.81 4.89 2.92
CA PRO A 324 -12.37 4.81 2.75
C PRO A 324 -11.98 3.37 2.39
N GLY A 325 -11.26 3.18 1.27
CA GLY A 325 -10.90 1.84 0.76
C GLY A 325 -10.03 1.03 1.73
N SER A 326 -9.34 1.68 2.66
CA SER A 326 -8.86 1.05 3.89
C SER A 326 -9.03 2.01 5.05
N PHE A 327 -9.35 1.50 6.24
CA PHE A 327 -9.62 2.29 7.44
C PHE A 327 -8.51 3.29 7.83
N ASN A 328 -7.31 3.18 7.25
CA ASN A 328 -6.13 3.95 7.63
C ASN A 328 -5.59 4.85 6.51
N ASN A 329 -6.27 4.98 5.37
CA ASN A 329 -5.86 5.91 4.32
C ASN A 329 -6.97 6.92 3.99
N PRO A 330 -6.81 8.20 4.39
CA PRO A 330 -7.80 9.23 4.11
C PRO A 330 -7.82 9.66 2.63
N ALA A 331 -6.92 9.14 1.79
CA ALA A 331 -6.93 9.40 0.35
C ALA A 331 -6.85 8.12 -0.48
N THR A 332 -7.57 8.04 -1.59
CA THR A 332 -7.47 6.97 -2.59
C THR A 332 -7.56 7.55 -4.00
N THR A 333 -7.29 6.73 -5.04
CA THR A 333 -7.49 7.11 -6.44
C THR A 333 -8.48 6.17 -7.11
N VAL A 334 -9.30 6.71 -8.01
CA VAL A 334 -10.21 5.95 -8.86
C VAL A 334 -10.13 6.51 -10.28
N ASP A 335 -9.97 5.64 -11.27
CA ASP A 335 -9.93 6.03 -12.70
C ASP A 335 -11.32 6.00 -13.36
N GLY A 336 -12.25 5.24 -12.77
CA GLY A 336 -13.63 5.12 -13.21
C GLY A 336 -14.58 6.19 -12.67
N ASP A 337 -15.80 6.17 -13.19
CA ASP A 337 -16.85 7.13 -12.84
C ASP A 337 -17.61 6.77 -11.55
N ARG A 338 -17.13 5.81 -10.75
CA ARG A 338 -17.89 5.23 -9.64
C ARG A 338 -17.26 5.53 -8.30
N LEU A 339 -18.12 5.81 -7.32
CA LEU A 339 -17.73 6.12 -5.95
C LEU A 339 -18.53 5.26 -4.97
N SER A 340 -17.82 4.51 -4.13
CA SER A 340 -18.44 3.77 -3.02
C SER A 340 -18.86 4.71 -1.89
N LEU A 341 -20.13 4.61 -1.52
CA LEU A 341 -20.75 5.44 -0.50
C LEU A 341 -21.37 4.61 0.61
N THR A 342 -21.47 5.21 1.79
CA THR A 342 -22.22 4.66 2.92
C THR A 342 -23.05 5.75 3.61
N SER A 343 -24.19 5.35 4.16
CA SER A 343 -25.08 6.18 4.99
C SER A 343 -25.76 5.32 6.04
N GLY A 344 -25.28 5.35 7.29
CA GLY A 344 -25.80 4.50 8.36
C GLY A 344 -25.70 3.00 8.01
N ALA A 345 -26.84 2.32 7.88
CA ALA A 345 -26.94 0.91 7.48
C ALA A 345 -27.17 0.70 5.96
N ALA A 346 -26.95 1.74 5.16
CA ALA A 346 -27.04 1.70 3.72
C ALA A 346 -25.66 1.87 3.08
N VAL A 347 -25.49 1.25 1.92
CA VAL A 347 -24.36 1.47 1.01
C VAL A 347 -24.90 1.78 -0.38
N GLY A 348 -24.09 2.43 -1.20
CA GLY A 348 -24.48 2.76 -2.56
C GLY A 348 -23.31 3.13 -3.44
N ILE A 349 -23.59 3.27 -4.74
CA ILE A 349 -22.63 3.78 -5.72
C ILE A 349 -23.15 5.11 -6.24
N ALA A 350 -22.31 6.14 -6.24
CA ALA A 350 -22.56 7.39 -6.97
C ALA A 350 -21.70 7.50 -8.22
N SER A 351 -22.15 8.34 -9.14
CA SER A 351 -21.37 8.80 -10.29
C SER A 351 -20.55 10.03 -9.92
N ILE A 352 -19.26 10.00 -10.25
CA ILE A 352 -18.38 11.17 -10.10
C ILE A 352 -18.72 12.25 -11.11
N ARG A 353 -19.15 11.89 -12.33
CA ARG A 353 -19.52 12.82 -13.40
C ARG A 353 -20.90 13.42 -13.22
N ASP A 354 -21.88 12.59 -12.84
CA ASP A 354 -23.28 13.01 -12.75
C ASP A 354 -23.60 13.65 -11.38
N HIS A 355 -22.66 13.55 -10.42
CA HIS A 355 -22.81 13.99 -9.02
C HIS A 355 -24.07 13.42 -8.34
N ALA A 356 -24.46 12.20 -8.71
CA ALA A 356 -25.72 11.60 -8.30
C ALA A 356 -25.54 10.14 -7.85
N LEU A 357 -26.36 9.74 -6.88
CA LEU A 357 -26.49 8.34 -6.48
C LEU A 357 -27.09 7.54 -7.66
N ARG A 358 -26.45 6.43 -8.00
CA ARG A 358 -26.96 5.50 -9.02
C ARG A 358 -27.89 4.46 -8.42
N TRP A 359 -27.51 3.92 -7.28
CA TRP A 359 -28.31 2.96 -6.52
C TRP A 359 -27.86 2.93 -5.06
N GLU A 360 -28.73 2.44 -4.20
CA GLU A 360 -28.46 2.14 -2.79
C GLU A 360 -29.10 0.81 -2.39
N THR A 361 -28.56 0.18 -1.36
CA THR A 361 -29.17 -0.96 -0.69
C THR A 361 -28.88 -0.96 0.80
N ARG A 362 -29.74 -1.60 1.58
CA ARG A 362 -29.51 -1.82 3.02
C ARG A 362 -28.71 -3.08 3.22
N THR A 363 -27.71 -3.03 4.09
CA THR A 363 -26.83 -4.17 4.35
C THR A 363 -26.47 -4.23 5.84
N SER A 364 -26.11 -5.42 6.31
CA SER A 364 -25.53 -5.61 7.64
C SER A 364 -24.08 -5.10 7.73
N GLY A 365 -23.38 -5.00 6.60
CA GLY A 365 -22.05 -4.43 6.49
C GLY A 365 -22.07 -2.90 6.34
N THR A 366 -21.00 -2.25 6.77
CA THR A 366 -20.84 -0.79 6.74
C THR A 366 -19.92 -0.30 5.61
N GLN A 367 -19.36 -1.21 4.82
CA GLN A 367 -18.37 -0.91 3.79
C GLN A 367 -18.70 -1.58 2.47
N LEU A 368 -18.61 -0.80 1.40
CA LEU A 368 -18.75 -1.23 0.01
C LEU A 368 -17.43 -0.98 -0.70
N GLU A 369 -16.78 -2.04 -1.17
CA GLU A 369 -15.55 -1.97 -1.94
C GLU A 369 -15.86 -2.13 -3.43
N LEU A 370 -15.36 -1.22 -4.26
CA LEU A 370 -15.37 -1.42 -5.72
C LEU A 370 -14.31 -2.47 -6.06
N MET A 371 -14.74 -3.63 -6.58
CA MET A 371 -13.86 -4.71 -7.02
C MET A 371 -13.46 -4.57 -8.49
N SER A 372 -14.29 -3.90 -9.30
CA SER A 372 -14.02 -3.49 -10.67
C SER A 372 -15.04 -2.43 -11.11
N GLU A 373 -14.96 -1.96 -12.35
CA GLU A 373 -16.00 -1.10 -12.94
C GLU A 373 -17.41 -1.72 -12.93
N ARG A 374 -17.50 -3.06 -12.91
CA ARG A 374 -18.77 -3.77 -12.99
C ARG A 374 -19.25 -4.32 -11.65
N TYR A 375 -18.37 -4.47 -10.68
CA TYR A 375 -18.69 -5.19 -9.46
C TYR A 375 -18.25 -4.43 -8.20
N ALA A 376 -19.13 -4.44 -7.21
CA ALA A 376 -18.85 -3.96 -5.88
C ALA A 376 -19.19 -5.06 -4.87
N ALA A 377 -18.53 -5.08 -3.72
CA ALA A 377 -18.84 -6.05 -2.67
C ALA A 377 -18.91 -5.43 -1.29
N THR A 378 -19.78 -5.98 -0.46
CA THR A 378 -19.79 -5.71 0.99
C THR A 378 -19.25 -6.91 1.73
N GLN A 379 -18.54 -6.64 2.82
CA GLN A 379 -18.06 -7.66 3.74
C GLN A 379 -18.85 -7.60 5.05
N SER A 380 -19.18 -8.77 5.60
CA SER A 380 -19.67 -8.92 6.97
C SER A 380 -18.90 -10.02 7.68
N ASP A 381 -18.42 -9.74 8.88
CA ASP A 381 -17.76 -10.74 9.70
C ASP A 381 -18.79 -11.59 10.46
N ASP A 382 -18.64 -12.90 10.41
CA ASP A 382 -19.46 -13.86 11.14
C ASP A 382 -18.63 -14.47 12.27
N TYR A 383 -18.94 -14.06 13.51
CA TYR A 383 -18.37 -14.61 14.74
C TYR A 383 -19.45 -15.37 15.51
N SER A 384 -19.40 -16.70 15.50
CA SER A 384 -20.16 -17.54 16.43
C SER A 384 -19.25 -18.10 17.53
N HIS A 385 -19.74 -18.11 18.77
CA HIS A 385 -19.01 -18.74 19.88
C HIS A 385 -18.73 -20.22 19.57
N GLY A 386 -17.44 -20.57 19.45
CA GLY A 386 -16.98 -21.93 19.22
C GLY A 386 -16.82 -22.34 17.75
N SER A 387 -16.94 -21.40 16.80
CA SER A 387 -16.64 -21.63 15.38
C SER A 387 -15.45 -20.79 14.92
N PRO A 388 -14.65 -21.29 13.95
CA PRO A 388 -13.71 -20.48 13.18
C PRO A 388 -14.39 -19.18 12.72
N GLY A 389 -13.76 -18.04 12.94
CA GLY A 389 -14.23 -16.77 12.37
C GLY A 389 -14.28 -16.87 10.85
N SER A 390 -15.32 -16.32 10.24
CA SER A 390 -15.45 -16.27 8.79
C SER A 390 -15.89 -14.88 8.31
N GLN A 391 -15.65 -14.60 7.04
CA GLN A 391 -16.04 -13.35 6.40
C GLN A 391 -16.93 -13.66 5.21
N THR A 392 -18.14 -13.10 5.22
CA THR A 392 -19.11 -13.25 4.15
C THR A 392 -19.05 -12.03 3.23
N TRP A 393 -18.83 -12.28 1.94
CA TRP A 393 -18.74 -11.29 0.88
C TRP A 393 -20.00 -11.37 0.02
N THR A 394 -20.68 -10.25 -0.14
CA THR A 394 -21.87 -10.13 -1.00
C THR A 394 -21.54 -9.26 -2.20
N LEU A 395 -21.73 -9.79 -3.40
CA LEU A 395 -21.38 -9.15 -4.66
C LEU A 395 -22.60 -8.47 -5.28
N PHE A 396 -22.41 -7.25 -5.78
CA PHE A 396 -23.41 -6.43 -6.46
C PHE A 396 -22.92 -6.04 -7.85
N ASP A 397 -23.84 -5.93 -8.82
CA ASP A 397 -23.56 -5.22 -10.06
C ASP A 397 -23.43 -3.73 -9.74
N ALA A 398 -22.27 -3.14 -10.02
CA ALA A 398 -21.95 -1.76 -9.68
C ALA A 398 -22.76 -0.73 -10.48
N GLN A 399 -23.46 -1.14 -11.55
CA GLN A 399 -24.35 -0.26 -12.30
C GLN A 399 -25.79 -0.30 -11.77
N THR A 400 -26.33 -1.48 -11.45
CA THR A 400 -27.75 -1.63 -11.09
C THR A 400 -28.00 -1.77 -9.59
N GLY A 401 -27.00 -2.21 -8.82
CA GLY A 401 -27.16 -2.58 -7.41
C GLY A 401 -27.77 -3.97 -7.21
N ASP A 402 -28.02 -4.72 -8.28
CA ASP A 402 -28.56 -6.08 -8.18
C ASP A 402 -27.51 -7.01 -7.58
N GLN A 403 -27.90 -7.78 -6.56
CA GLN A 403 -27.06 -8.80 -5.98
C GLN A 403 -26.76 -9.89 -7.03
N GLN A 404 -25.47 -10.17 -7.24
CA GLN A 404 -24.97 -11.12 -8.25
C GLN A 404 -24.50 -12.43 -7.63
N GLY A 405 -24.10 -12.42 -6.36
CA GLY A 405 -23.52 -13.56 -5.69
C GLY A 405 -23.22 -13.31 -4.22
N GLN A 406 -22.86 -14.38 -3.52
CA GLN A 406 -22.42 -14.33 -2.13
C GLN A 406 -21.49 -15.51 -1.87
N PHE A 407 -20.41 -15.27 -1.12
CA PHE A 407 -19.45 -16.30 -0.78
C PHE A 407 -18.79 -16.03 0.57
N THR A 408 -18.23 -17.07 1.19
CA THR A 408 -17.62 -16.98 2.52
C THR A 408 -16.16 -17.44 2.45
N VAL A 409 -15.30 -16.70 3.13
CA VAL A 409 -13.86 -16.97 3.25
C VAL A 409 -13.46 -17.06 4.73
N GLY A 410 -12.30 -17.68 5.01
CA GLY A 410 -11.78 -17.73 6.37
C GLY A 410 -11.37 -16.34 6.87
N PHE A 411 -11.62 -16.01 8.13
CA PHE A 411 -11.32 -14.68 8.68
C PHE A 411 -9.83 -14.28 8.59
N GLY A 412 -8.93 -15.27 8.59
CA GLY A 412 -7.50 -15.01 8.43
C GLY A 412 -7.11 -14.51 7.03
N GLN A 413 -7.97 -14.66 6.02
CA GLN A 413 -7.63 -14.37 4.63
C GLN A 413 -7.67 -12.87 4.32
N GLY A 414 -6.78 -12.39 3.45
CA GLY A 414 -6.77 -11.01 2.95
C GLY A 414 -7.20 -10.97 1.49
N PHE A 415 -8.00 -9.96 1.11
CA PHE A 415 -8.37 -9.76 -0.28
C PHE A 415 -7.15 -9.27 -1.09
N ILE A 416 -6.88 -9.92 -2.23
CA ILE A 416 -5.73 -9.65 -3.09
C ILE A 416 -6.15 -8.93 -4.37
N GLY A 417 -7.28 -9.32 -4.97
CA GLY A 417 -7.77 -8.69 -6.20
C GLY A 417 -8.90 -9.47 -6.86
N PHE A 418 -9.40 -8.93 -7.96
CA PHE A 418 -10.57 -9.46 -8.66
C PHE A 418 -10.33 -9.52 -10.17
N ASP A 419 -10.55 -10.69 -10.78
CA ASP A 419 -10.25 -10.94 -12.20
C ASP A 419 -11.44 -10.68 -13.16
N GLY A 420 -12.54 -10.12 -12.64
CA GLY A 420 -13.81 -9.96 -13.36
C GLY A 420 -14.84 -11.07 -13.09
N THR A 421 -14.40 -12.24 -12.63
CA THR A 421 -15.27 -13.39 -12.30
C THR A 421 -14.96 -13.96 -10.91
N ARG A 422 -13.71 -13.86 -10.46
CA ARG A 422 -13.17 -14.50 -9.28
C ARG A 422 -12.53 -13.49 -8.36
N ALA A 423 -12.74 -13.70 -7.06
CA ALA A 423 -12.02 -12.99 -6.02
C ALA A 423 -10.83 -13.83 -5.56
N LEU A 424 -9.67 -13.20 -5.44
CA LEU A 424 -8.44 -13.82 -4.98
C LEU A 424 -8.13 -13.37 -3.56
N PHE A 425 -7.71 -14.33 -2.74
CA PHE A 425 -7.37 -14.11 -1.34
C PHE A 425 -6.02 -14.73 -0.99
N ASP A 426 -5.24 -14.04 -0.17
CA ASP A 426 -4.06 -14.61 0.48
C ASP A 426 -4.42 -15.15 1.86
N GLY A 427 -3.78 -16.26 2.24
CA GLY A 427 -4.04 -16.95 3.49
C GLY A 427 -4.71 -18.30 3.32
N GLU A 428 -4.62 -19.11 4.38
CA GLU A 428 -5.26 -20.43 4.45
C GLU A 428 -6.79 -20.31 4.53
N PRO A 429 -7.56 -21.06 3.70
CA PRO A 429 -9.02 -21.04 3.73
C PRO A 429 -9.63 -21.44 5.08
N GLU A 430 -8.96 -22.34 5.80
CA GLU A 430 -9.42 -22.84 7.10
C GLU A 430 -8.87 -22.03 8.29
N ALA A 431 -8.08 -20.98 8.05
CA ALA A 431 -7.53 -20.18 9.13
C ALA A 431 -8.58 -19.24 9.75
N ASP A 432 -8.68 -19.30 11.07
CA ASP A 432 -9.56 -18.47 11.90
C ASP A 432 -8.84 -17.28 12.54
N GLN A 433 -7.52 -17.22 12.44
CA GLN A 433 -6.68 -16.14 12.98
C GLN A 433 -5.38 -15.94 12.18
N ARG A 434 -4.70 -14.82 12.42
CA ARG A 434 -3.36 -14.51 11.88
C ARG A 434 -2.27 -14.79 12.95
N PRO A 435 -1.06 -15.22 12.58
CA PRO A 435 -0.56 -15.42 11.21
C PRO A 435 -1.02 -16.75 10.61
N ASN A 436 -1.36 -16.77 9.31
CA ASN A 436 -1.71 -17.95 8.55
C ASN A 436 -0.67 -18.24 7.44
N LEU A 437 -0.68 -19.46 6.87
CA LEU A 437 0.19 -19.75 5.74
C LEU A 437 -0.27 -18.93 4.53
N PRO A 438 0.66 -18.36 3.75
CA PRO A 438 0.35 -17.48 2.63
C PRO A 438 -0.06 -18.30 1.40
N SER A 439 -1.11 -19.11 1.48
CA SER A 439 -1.72 -19.73 0.29
C SER A 439 -2.44 -18.67 -0.54
N LEU A 440 -2.40 -18.77 -1.87
CA LEU A 440 -3.25 -17.96 -2.74
C LEU A 440 -4.46 -18.79 -3.15
N THR A 441 -5.66 -18.31 -2.88
CA THR A 441 -6.90 -19.03 -3.16
C THR A 441 -7.82 -18.18 -4.02
N SER A 442 -8.52 -18.82 -4.95
CA SER A 442 -9.50 -18.16 -5.82
C SER A 442 -10.90 -18.72 -5.60
N PHE A 443 -11.87 -17.83 -5.50
CA PHE A 443 -13.29 -18.14 -5.37
C PHE A 443 -14.07 -17.57 -6.55
N ASP A 444 -14.94 -18.36 -7.14
CA ASP A 444 -15.93 -17.85 -8.10
C ASP A 444 -16.88 -16.92 -7.35
N ALA A 445 -16.95 -15.66 -7.76
CA ALA A 445 -17.64 -14.64 -6.99
C ALA A 445 -19.18 -14.76 -7.07
N LYS A 446 -19.70 -15.54 -8.02
CA LYS A 446 -21.15 -15.80 -8.16
C LYS A 446 -21.58 -17.01 -7.35
N THR A 447 -20.85 -18.13 -7.47
CA THR A 447 -21.23 -19.39 -6.82
C THR A 447 -20.62 -19.56 -5.44
N GLY A 448 -19.56 -18.82 -5.13
CA GLY A 448 -18.76 -18.95 -3.91
C GLY A 448 -17.90 -20.19 -3.84
N THR A 449 -17.83 -20.97 -4.91
CA THR A 449 -17.01 -22.19 -4.94
C THR A 449 -15.54 -21.82 -5.10
N GLN A 450 -14.68 -22.45 -4.28
CA GLN A 450 -13.24 -22.39 -4.50
C GLN A 450 -12.91 -23.01 -5.87
N VAL A 451 -12.28 -22.23 -6.75
CA VAL A 451 -11.94 -22.66 -8.12
C VAL A 451 -10.57 -23.35 -8.12
N TRP A 452 -9.60 -22.74 -7.46
CA TRP A 452 -8.24 -23.26 -7.37
C TRP A 452 -7.53 -22.70 -6.12
N ARG A 453 -6.44 -23.37 -5.74
CA ARG A 453 -5.58 -22.98 -4.62
C ARG A 453 -4.13 -23.26 -4.96
N LEU A 454 -3.28 -22.25 -4.74
CA LEU A 454 -1.85 -22.33 -4.91
C LEU A 454 -1.17 -22.29 -3.53
N PRO A 455 -0.61 -23.42 -3.05
CA PRO A 455 0.10 -23.43 -1.78
C PRO A 455 1.37 -22.58 -1.87
N PRO A 456 1.83 -21.99 -0.75
CA PRO A 456 3.04 -21.19 -0.79
C PRO A 456 4.27 -22.06 -1.05
N PRO A 457 5.24 -21.57 -1.85
CA PRO A 457 6.55 -22.20 -2.00
C PRO A 457 7.31 -22.36 -0.67
N SER A 458 7.10 -21.44 0.29
CA SER A 458 7.66 -21.50 1.64
C SER A 458 6.74 -20.81 2.66
N PRO A 459 6.84 -21.14 3.96
CA PRO A 459 6.06 -20.48 5.01
C PRO A 459 6.29 -18.97 5.14
N THR A 460 7.38 -18.46 4.57
CA THR A 460 7.77 -17.04 4.59
C THR A 460 7.46 -16.31 3.28
N THR A 461 6.83 -16.99 2.32
CA THR A 461 6.44 -16.37 1.04
C THR A 461 5.43 -15.25 1.26
N ARG A 462 5.40 -14.25 0.38
CA ARG A 462 4.34 -13.24 0.33
C ARG A 462 3.86 -13.09 -1.10
N TRP A 463 2.56 -12.90 -1.27
CA TRP A 463 1.99 -12.58 -2.57
C TRP A 463 1.99 -11.07 -2.75
N GLN A 464 2.40 -10.62 -3.94
CA GLN A 464 2.41 -9.22 -4.31
C GLN A 464 1.62 -9.07 -5.61
N VAL A 465 0.68 -8.13 -5.64
CA VAL A 465 0.04 -7.70 -6.89
C VAL A 465 0.87 -6.56 -7.44
N MET A 466 1.27 -6.71 -8.69
CA MET A 466 1.95 -5.67 -9.43
C MET A 466 0.93 -4.98 -10.33
N ALA A 467 0.87 -3.65 -10.27
CA ALA A 467 0.15 -2.91 -11.30
C ALA A 467 0.93 -3.05 -12.60
N GLY A 468 0.35 -3.71 -13.61
CA GLY A 468 0.82 -3.51 -14.99
C GLY A 468 0.63 -2.05 -15.34
N ASP A 469 1.50 -1.47 -16.17
CA ASP A 469 1.26 -0.14 -16.71
C ASP A 469 -0.10 -0.14 -17.38
N GLY A 470 -1.06 0.56 -16.76
CA GLY A 470 -2.51 0.49 -17.01
C GLY A 470 -2.96 0.92 -18.40
N THR A 471 -2.42 0.32 -19.45
CA THR A 471 -2.99 0.31 -20.78
C THR A 471 -4.05 -0.77 -20.81
N VAL A 472 -5.23 -0.46 -20.27
CA VAL A 472 -6.44 -1.19 -20.68
C VAL A 472 -6.52 -1.03 -22.21
N PRO A 473 -6.54 -2.12 -22.99
CA PRO A 473 -6.78 -2.01 -24.42
C PRO A 473 -8.16 -1.38 -24.57
N THR A 474 -8.22 -0.14 -25.05
CA THR A 474 -9.46 0.41 -25.56
C THR A 474 -9.83 -0.44 -26.77
N ALA A 475 -10.74 -1.38 -26.54
CA ALA A 475 -11.37 -2.12 -27.62
C ALA A 475 -12.11 -1.08 -28.49
N HIS A 476 -11.50 -0.69 -29.60
CA HIS A 476 -12.22 -0.02 -30.67
C HIS A 476 -13.32 -0.99 -31.15
N ARG A 477 -14.56 -0.65 -30.86
CA ARG A 477 -15.72 -1.03 -31.67
C ARG A 477 -16.48 0.22 -32.07
#